data_AF-X8CLU2-F1
#
_entry.id   AF-X8CLU2-F1
#
_cell.length_a   1.000
_cell.length_b   1.000
_cell.length_c   1.000
_cell.angle_alpha   90.00
_cell.angle_beta   90.00
_cell.angle_gamma   90.00
#
_symmetry.space_group_name_H-M   'P 1'
#
loop_
_entity.id
_entity.type
_entity.pdbx_description
1 polymer ?
#
loop_
_entity_poly.entity_id
_entity_poly.type
_entity_poly.pdbx_seq_one_letter_code
_entity_poly.pdbx_strand_id
1 'polypeptide(L)'
;MNLQLFGGAQIRRNGMPVELNETMAYKGMMLTDMPNMAFTIGYTNASWTLKADLVSEFVCRLLNYMDDNGFDTVVPQHPGNSVDERPLMDFTPGYVLRALDYLPKAGSRIPWRLKQNYLLDLRLLRRGRVDDDALQFRKHRVAVAA
;
A
#
# COMPACT_ATOMS: atom_id res chain seq x y z
N MET A 1 -13.56 20.68 7.69
CA MET A 1 -12.65 20.03 6.71
C MET A 1 -12.73 18.53 6.91
N ASN A 2 -12.84 17.77 5.82
CA ASN A 2 -12.77 16.31 5.82
C ASN A 2 -11.44 15.92 5.18
N LEU A 3 -10.83 14.84 5.67
CA LEU A 3 -9.67 14.27 4.98
C LEU A 3 -10.12 13.83 3.58
N GLN A 4 -9.21 13.91 2.60
CA GLN A 4 -9.43 13.37 1.26
C GLN A 4 -8.22 12.53 0.88
N LEU A 5 -8.41 11.23 0.74
CA LEU A 5 -7.35 10.37 0.22
C LEU A 5 -7.17 10.66 -1.27
N PHE A 6 -5.92 10.65 -1.74
CA PHE A 6 -5.56 10.91 -3.14
C PHE A 6 -6.12 12.24 -3.70
N GLY A 7 -6.29 13.25 -2.85
CA GLY A 7 -6.84 14.55 -3.27
C GLY A 7 -8.30 14.49 -3.74
N GLY A 8 -9.04 13.45 -3.35
CA GLY A 8 -10.44 13.25 -3.76
C GLY A 8 -10.61 12.58 -5.12
N ALA A 9 -9.53 12.05 -5.71
CA ALA A 9 -9.61 11.30 -6.95
C ALA A 9 -10.44 10.02 -6.78
N GLN A 10 -11.30 9.72 -7.76
CA GLN A 10 -12.03 8.46 -7.81
C GLN A 10 -11.12 7.36 -8.37
N ILE A 11 -10.78 6.39 -7.53
CA ILE A 11 -9.96 5.25 -7.94
C ILE A 11 -10.83 4.20 -8.62
N ARG A 12 -10.40 3.74 -9.81
CA ARG A 12 -11.10 2.71 -10.59
C ARG A 12 -10.11 1.64 -11.04
N ARG A 13 -10.53 0.38 -11.02
CA ARG A 13 -9.79 -0.77 -11.54
C ARG A 13 -10.61 -1.38 -12.68
N ASN A 14 -10.03 -1.44 -13.89
CA ASN A 14 -10.72 -1.93 -15.09
C ASN A 14 -12.10 -1.26 -15.32
N GLY A 15 -12.20 0.04 -15.04
CA GLY A 15 -13.45 0.80 -15.14
C GLY A 15 -14.42 0.63 -13.96
N MET A 16 -14.18 -0.27 -13.02
CA MET A 16 -15.02 -0.42 -11.83
C MET A 16 -14.50 0.48 -10.69
N PRO A 17 -15.35 1.27 -10.01
CA PRO A 17 -14.96 1.97 -8.79
C PRO A 17 -14.37 1.02 -7.76
N VAL A 18 -13.35 1.47 -7.04
CA VAL A 18 -12.77 0.72 -5.92
C VAL A 18 -13.17 1.36 -4.62
N GLU A 19 -13.87 0.60 -3.79
CA GLU A 19 -14.20 0.97 -2.42
C GLU A 19 -12.94 0.83 -1.55
N LEU A 20 -12.35 1.97 -1.18
CA LEU A 20 -11.05 1.99 -0.51
C LEU A 20 -11.11 1.30 0.85
N ASN A 21 -12.23 1.40 1.57
CA ASN A 21 -12.46 0.75 2.86
C ASN A 21 -12.53 -0.79 2.79
N GLU A 22 -12.68 -1.37 1.60
CA GLU A 22 -12.58 -2.82 1.37
C GLU A 22 -11.13 -3.26 1.13
N THR A 23 -10.22 -2.31 0.89
CA THR A 23 -8.79 -2.59 0.71
C THR A 23 -8.02 -2.51 2.02
N MET A 24 -6.89 -3.21 2.08
CA MET A 24 -5.93 -3.12 3.18
C MET A 24 -4.58 -2.59 2.69
N ALA A 25 -3.94 -1.75 3.50
CA ALA A 25 -2.66 -1.16 3.16
C ALA A 25 -1.50 -2.14 3.40
N TYR A 26 -0.85 -2.62 2.35
CA TYR A 26 0.39 -3.38 2.42
C TYR A 26 1.59 -2.44 2.65
N LYS A 27 2.36 -2.72 3.72
CA LYS A 27 3.49 -1.89 4.21
C LYS A 27 3.16 -0.40 4.35
N GLY A 28 1.87 -0.06 4.45
CA GLY A 28 1.40 1.32 4.51
C GLY A 28 1.62 2.13 3.23
N MET A 29 1.81 1.47 2.07
CA MET A 29 2.18 2.14 0.82
C MET A 29 1.56 1.53 -0.45
N MET A 30 0.98 0.33 -0.41
CA MET A 30 0.22 -0.25 -1.52
C MET A 30 -1.15 -0.70 -1.01
N LEU A 31 -2.13 -0.84 -1.90
CA LEU A 31 -3.48 -1.33 -1.55
C LEU A 31 -3.66 -2.75 -2.06
N THR A 32 -4.34 -3.59 -1.27
CA THR A 32 -4.75 -4.92 -1.74
C THR A 32 -5.59 -4.83 -2.99
N ASP A 33 -5.45 -5.81 -3.87
CA ASP A 33 -6.20 -5.94 -5.12
C ASP A 33 -6.00 -4.80 -6.13
N MET A 34 -5.08 -3.88 -5.86
CA MET A 34 -4.71 -2.81 -6.79
C MET A 34 -3.36 -3.10 -7.45
N PRO A 35 -3.33 -3.28 -8.79
CA PRO A 35 -2.09 -3.55 -9.50
C PRO A 35 -1.20 -2.31 -9.61
N ASN A 36 0.10 -2.50 -9.39
CA ASN A 36 1.15 -1.50 -9.67
C ASN A 36 0.90 -0.11 -9.05
N MET A 37 0.15 -0.04 -7.94
CA MET A 37 -0.15 1.21 -7.25
C MET A 37 0.64 1.32 -5.95
N ALA A 38 1.33 2.45 -5.79
CA ALA A 38 1.96 2.84 -4.54
C ALA A 38 1.57 4.27 -4.16
N PHE A 39 1.57 4.56 -2.87
CA PHE A 39 1.29 5.87 -2.29
C PHE A 39 2.06 6.07 -0.99
N THR A 40 2.13 7.30 -0.50
CA THR A 40 2.87 7.63 0.73
C THR A 40 1.92 8.18 1.78
N ILE A 41 1.97 7.61 2.99
CA ILE A 41 1.36 8.18 4.20
C ILE A 41 2.46 8.66 5.13
N GLY A 42 2.56 9.96 5.36
CA GLY A 42 3.55 10.54 6.28
C GLY A 42 3.37 10.10 7.74
N TYR A 43 4.40 10.36 8.55
CA TYR A 43 4.32 10.12 9.98
C TYR A 43 3.49 11.20 10.68
N THR A 44 2.82 10.83 11.78
CA THR A 44 2.15 11.80 12.66
C THR A 44 3.13 12.48 13.62
N ASN A 45 4.26 11.83 13.92
CA ASN A 45 5.26 12.25 14.92
C ASN A 45 6.64 12.56 14.32
N ALA A 46 6.79 12.54 12.98
CA ALA A 46 8.05 12.79 12.29
C ALA A 46 7.80 13.41 10.91
N SER A 47 8.87 13.85 10.22
CA SER A 47 8.73 14.44 8.89
C SER A 47 8.17 13.43 7.88
N TRP A 48 7.17 13.84 7.12
CA TRP A 48 6.58 13.03 6.05
C TRP A 48 7.59 12.68 4.94
N THR A 49 8.60 13.54 4.73
CA THR A 49 9.66 13.31 3.73
C THR A 49 10.49 12.07 4.04
N LEU A 50 10.65 11.70 5.32
CA LEU A 50 11.34 10.48 5.71
C LEU A 50 10.60 9.22 5.25
N LYS A 51 9.26 9.23 5.28
CA LYS A 51 8.47 8.12 4.76
C LYS A 51 8.53 8.09 3.23
N ALA A 52 8.41 9.27 2.60
CA ALA A 52 8.45 9.39 1.14
C ALA A 52 9.75 8.84 0.54
N ASP A 53 10.90 9.09 1.19
CA ASP A 53 12.20 8.53 0.80
C ASP A 53 12.17 6.99 0.84
N LEU A 54 11.72 6.41 1.96
CA LEU A 54 11.65 4.95 2.12
C LEU A 54 10.68 4.27 1.15
N VAL A 55 9.52 4.90 0.88
CA VAL A 55 8.54 4.38 -0.07
C VAL A 55 9.12 4.42 -1.49
N SER A 56 9.70 5.55 -1.89
CA SER A 56 10.32 5.70 -3.22
C SER A 56 11.42 4.67 -3.44
N GLU A 57 12.31 4.48 -2.45
CA GLU A 57 13.38 3.50 -2.53
C GLU A 57 12.85 2.06 -2.64
N PHE A 58 11.83 1.70 -1.84
CA PHE A 58 11.20 0.39 -1.98
C PHE A 58 10.59 0.20 -3.37
N VAL A 59 9.89 1.22 -3.89
CA VAL A 59 9.30 1.17 -5.23
C VAL A 59 10.36 0.97 -6.30
N CYS A 60 11.49 1.70 -6.26
CA CYS A 60 12.59 1.48 -7.21
C CYS A 60 13.13 0.05 -7.13
N ARG A 61 13.32 -0.50 -5.93
CA ARG A 61 13.77 -1.89 -5.75
C ARG A 61 12.75 -2.90 -6.28
N LEU A 62 11.46 -2.63 -6.07
CA LEU A 62 10.36 -3.46 -6.57
C LEU A 62 10.32 -3.47 -8.10
N LEU A 63 10.44 -2.28 -8.72
CA LEU A 63 10.47 -2.15 -10.18
C LEU A 63 11.68 -2.87 -10.78
N ASN A 64 12.89 -2.70 -10.21
CA ASN A 64 14.07 -3.43 -10.66
C ASN A 64 13.87 -4.95 -10.56
N TYR A 65 13.30 -5.44 -9.45
CA TYR A 65 12.99 -6.86 -9.29
C TYR A 65 11.98 -7.35 -10.33
N MET A 66 10.96 -6.55 -10.64
CA MET A 66 10.00 -6.87 -11.70
C MET A 66 10.68 -6.96 -13.07
N ASP A 67 11.54 -6.00 -13.41
CA ASP A 67 12.28 -5.97 -14.67
C ASP A 67 13.23 -7.17 -14.79
N ASP A 68 14.03 -7.45 -13.75
CA ASP A 68 14.99 -8.56 -13.71
C ASP A 68 14.32 -9.94 -13.89
N ASN A 69 13.05 -10.06 -13.47
CA ASN A 69 12.30 -11.32 -13.53
C ASN A 69 11.23 -11.34 -14.63
N GLY A 70 11.09 -10.26 -15.40
CA GLY A 70 10.10 -10.11 -16.47
C GLY A 70 8.65 -10.11 -15.99
N PHE A 71 8.38 -9.54 -14.81
CA PHE A 71 7.03 -9.28 -14.32
C PHE A 71 6.55 -7.89 -14.77
N ASP A 72 5.26 -7.77 -15.10
CA ASP A 72 4.64 -6.48 -15.45
C ASP A 72 3.57 -6.06 -14.45
N THR A 73 3.18 -6.97 -13.57
CA THR A 73 2.09 -6.77 -12.63
C THR A 73 2.49 -7.28 -11.26
N VAL A 74 2.34 -6.43 -10.25
CA VAL A 74 2.41 -6.79 -8.83
C VAL A 74 1.14 -6.34 -8.12
N VAL A 75 0.55 -7.23 -7.32
CA VAL A 75 -0.68 -6.98 -6.57
C VAL A 75 -0.55 -7.55 -5.16
N PRO A 76 -0.67 -6.74 -4.09
CA PRO A 76 -0.82 -7.27 -2.74
C PRO A 76 -2.13 -8.04 -2.61
N GLN A 77 -2.07 -9.27 -2.10
CA GLN A 77 -3.25 -10.12 -1.90
C GLN A 77 -3.88 -9.85 -0.54
N HIS A 78 -5.21 -9.68 -0.49
CA HIS A 78 -5.89 -9.46 0.78
C HIS A 78 -5.67 -10.64 1.73
N PRO A 79 -5.24 -10.42 3.00
CA PRO A 79 -4.90 -11.49 3.92
C PRO A 79 -6.11 -12.28 4.46
N GLY A 80 -7.33 -11.86 4.10
CA GLY A 80 -8.58 -12.43 4.60
C GLY A 80 -8.63 -12.41 6.13
N ASN A 81 -9.18 -13.47 6.73
CA ASN A 81 -9.32 -13.59 8.18
C ASN A 81 -8.01 -13.93 8.91
N SER A 82 -6.87 -14.01 8.20
CA SER A 82 -5.58 -14.31 8.84
C SER A 82 -5.00 -13.09 9.58
N VAL A 83 -5.53 -11.89 9.33
CA VAL A 83 -5.08 -10.63 9.91
C VAL A 83 -6.31 -9.84 10.36
N ASP A 84 -6.34 -9.44 11.63
CA ASP A 84 -7.44 -8.61 12.11
C ASP A 84 -7.33 -7.20 11.53
N GLU A 85 -8.47 -6.69 11.07
CA GLU A 85 -8.58 -5.34 10.57
C GLU A 85 -8.40 -4.30 11.69
N ARG A 86 -7.73 -3.21 11.34
CA ARG A 86 -7.49 -2.06 12.20
C ARG A 86 -7.72 -0.78 11.41
N PRO A 87 -8.07 0.34 12.08
CA PRO A 87 -8.03 1.64 11.44
C PRO A 87 -6.66 1.92 10.85
N LEU A 88 -6.59 2.61 9.70
CA LEU A 88 -5.33 2.98 9.06
C LEU A 88 -4.41 3.79 9.99
N MET A 89 -5.02 4.63 10.82
CA MET A 89 -4.34 5.55 11.72
C MET A 89 -5.00 5.46 13.10
N ASP A 90 -4.18 5.25 14.12
CA ASP A 90 -4.61 5.27 15.53
C ASP A 90 -4.73 6.72 16.08
N PHE A 91 -4.29 7.72 15.32
CA PHE A 91 -4.35 9.14 15.71
C PHE A 91 -5.57 9.80 15.07
N THR A 92 -6.58 10.14 15.87
CA THR A 92 -7.90 10.54 15.38
C THR A 92 -8.31 11.96 15.79
N PRO A 93 -7.76 13.01 15.17
CA PRO A 93 -8.44 14.29 15.11
C PRO A 93 -9.83 14.13 14.46
N GLY A 94 -10.80 14.97 14.83
CA GLY A 94 -12.19 14.82 14.37
C GLY A 94 -12.38 14.80 12.83
N TYR A 95 -11.44 15.35 12.05
CA TYR A 95 -11.49 15.27 10.58
C TYR A 95 -11.09 13.89 10.02
N VAL A 96 -10.26 13.14 10.74
CA VAL A 96 -9.91 11.75 10.42
C VAL A 96 -11.08 10.83 10.79
N LEU A 97 -11.73 11.06 11.94
CA LEU A 97 -12.89 10.27 12.36
C LEU A 97 -14.02 10.26 11.32
N ARG A 98 -14.31 11.42 10.71
CA ARG A 98 -15.30 11.54 9.62
C ARG A 98 -14.88 10.85 8.33
N ALA A 99 -13.61 10.50 8.21
CA ALA A 99 -13.01 9.89 7.05
C ALA A 99 -12.79 8.38 7.20
N LEU A 100 -12.84 7.86 8.44
CA LEU A 100 -12.48 6.46 8.74
C LEU A 100 -13.27 5.47 7.89
N ASP A 101 -14.56 5.73 7.66
CA ASP A 101 -15.45 4.82 6.92
C ASP A 101 -15.09 4.70 5.44
N TYR A 102 -14.29 5.61 4.88
CA TYR A 102 -13.84 5.54 3.48
C TYR A 102 -12.35 5.22 3.34
N LEU A 103 -11.57 5.26 4.42
CA LEU A 103 -10.12 5.00 4.36
C LEU A 103 -9.82 3.50 4.22
N PRO A 104 -8.70 3.14 3.56
CA PRO A 104 -8.25 1.76 3.53
C PRO A 104 -7.92 1.27 4.93
N LYS A 105 -8.11 -0.03 5.16
CA LYS A 105 -7.83 -0.66 6.46
C LYS A 105 -6.33 -0.87 6.65
N ALA A 106 -5.90 -0.96 7.89
CA ALA A 106 -4.63 -1.57 8.26
C ALA A 106 -4.87 -2.94 8.89
N GLY A 107 -3.80 -3.69 9.13
CA GLY A 107 -3.85 -4.98 9.81
C GLY A 107 -3.21 -4.96 11.21
N SER A 108 -3.47 -6.00 11.99
CA SER A 108 -2.91 -6.17 13.34
C SER A 108 -1.41 -6.52 13.37
N ARG A 109 -0.84 -6.97 12.25
CA ARG A 109 0.56 -7.44 12.13
C ARG A 109 1.25 -7.01 10.82
N ILE A 110 2.57 -7.09 10.79
CA ILE A 110 3.39 -6.86 9.58
C ILE A 110 3.04 -7.95 8.55
N PRO A 111 3.01 -7.65 7.24
CA PRO A 111 3.29 -6.36 6.59
C PRO A 111 2.11 -5.37 6.54
N TRP A 112 0.95 -5.74 7.09
CA TRP A 112 -0.31 -4.99 6.99
C TRP A 112 -0.46 -3.85 8.00
N ARG A 113 0.37 -3.85 9.04
CA ARG A 113 0.32 -2.84 10.11
C ARG A 113 1.17 -1.62 9.76
N LEU A 114 0.51 -0.46 9.63
CA LEU A 114 1.18 0.83 9.56
C LEU A 114 1.74 1.21 10.94
N LYS A 115 3.05 1.46 11.03
CA LYS A 115 3.69 1.91 12.28
C LYS A 115 4.17 3.34 12.12
N GLN A 116 3.92 4.17 13.14
CA GLN A 116 4.43 5.55 13.22
C GLN A 116 5.87 5.58 13.76
N ASN A 117 6.76 4.77 13.17
CA ASN A 117 8.13 4.58 13.64
C ASN A 117 9.11 4.38 12.46
N TYR A 118 9.95 5.40 12.25
CA TYR A 118 10.93 5.42 11.17
C TYR A 118 11.93 4.26 11.19
N LEU A 119 12.43 3.86 12.36
CA LEU A 119 13.45 2.78 12.45
C LEU A 119 12.86 1.42 12.08
N LEU A 120 11.60 1.18 12.41
CA LEU A 120 10.89 -0.03 12.01
C LEU A 120 10.61 -0.02 10.50
N ASP A 121 10.19 1.13 9.97
CA ASP A 121 9.96 1.28 8.53
C ASP A 121 11.24 1.20 7.71
N LEU A 122 12.37 1.69 8.21
CA LEU A 122 13.69 1.51 7.59
C LEU A 122 14.04 0.03 7.43
N ARG A 123 13.74 -0.80 8.44
CA ARG A 123 13.95 -2.25 8.34
C ARG A 123 12.97 -2.91 7.37
N LEU A 124 11.70 -2.49 7.39
CA LEU A 124 10.63 -3.09 6.57
C LEU A 124 10.71 -2.72 5.09
N LEU A 125 11.05 -1.47 4.78
CA LEU A 125 11.05 -0.89 3.43
C LEU A 125 12.45 -0.93 2.81
N ARG A 126 13.44 -0.27 3.44
CA ARG A 126 14.80 -0.20 2.86
C ARG A 126 15.49 -1.56 2.87
N ARG A 127 15.43 -2.29 3.98
CA ARG A 127 16.13 -3.59 4.14
C ARG A 127 15.24 -4.81 3.93
N GLY A 128 13.93 -4.62 3.81
CA GLY A 128 12.99 -5.71 3.66
C GLY A 128 13.02 -6.31 2.26
N ARG A 129 12.57 -7.56 2.16
CA ARG A 129 12.37 -8.26 0.90
C ARG A 129 11.29 -7.58 0.05
N VAL A 130 11.48 -7.63 -1.27
CA VAL A 130 10.50 -7.18 -2.27
C VAL A 130 9.63 -8.33 -2.75
N ASP A 131 10.13 -9.56 -2.69
CA ASP A 131 9.45 -10.81 -3.02
C ASP A 131 8.73 -11.41 -1.81
N ASP A 132 7.91 -10.60 -1.15
CA ASP A 132 7.09 -11.03 0.01
C ASP A 132 5.95 -11.96 -0.45
N ASP A 133 5.61 -12.98 0.34
CA ASP A 133 4.52 -13.92 0.05
C ASP A 133 3.16 -13.21 -0.10
N ALA A 134 3.00 -12.03 0.52
CA ALA A 134 1.81 -11.20 0.37
C ALA A 134 1.67 -10.56 -1.03
N LEU A 135 2.74 -10.51 -1.83
CA LEU A 135 2.76 -9.91 -3.16
C LEU A 135 2.63 -10.98 -4.24
N GLN A 136 1.60 -10.84 -5.07
CA GLN A 136 1.45 -11.67 -6.26
C GLN A 136 2.04 -10.97 -7.48
N PHE A 137 3.06 -11.58 -8.06
CA PHE A 137 3.67 -11.15 -9.31
C PHE A 137 3.08 -11.94 -10.48
N ARG A 138 2.80 -11.26 -11.60
CA ARG A 138 2.29 -11.88 -12.82
C ARG A 138 3.05 -11.36 -14.05
N LYS A 139 3.00 -12.18 -15.09
CA LYS A 139 3.48 -11.86 -16.43
C LYS A 139 2.29 -11.85 -17.37
N HIS A 140 1.99 -10.73 -18.00
CA HIS A 140 1.06 -10.67 -19.10
C HIS A 140 1.79 -11.08 -20.38
N ARG A 141 1.61 -12.35 -20.75
CA ARG A 141 2.10 -12.82 -22.06
C ARG A 141 1.19 -12.22 -23.12
N VAL A 142 1.62 -11.14 -23.77
CA VAL A 142 0.98 -10.67 -25.00
C VAL A 142 1.11 -11.79 -26.03
N ALA A 143 -0.01 -12.38 -26.42
CA ALA A 143 -0.02 -13.29 -27.55
C ALA A 143 0.34 -12.47 -28.79
N VAL A 144 1.50 -12.73 -29.39
CA VAL A 144 1.83 -12.18 -30.70
C VAL A 144 0.89 -12.86 -31.69
N ALA A 145 -0.06 -12.10 -32.25
CA ALA A 145 -0.87 -12.58 -33.35
C ALA A 145 0.07 -12.91 -34.52
N ALA A 146 0.03 -14.17 -34.97
CA ALA A 146 0.79 -14.66 -36.12
C ALA A 146 0.22 -14.16 -37.44
#